data_AF-A0A1Q3Y5V9-F1
#
_entry.id   AF-A0A1Q3Y5V9-F1
#
_cell.length_a   1.000
_cell.length_b   1.000
_cell.length_c   1.000
_cell.angle_alpha   90.00
_cell.angle_beta   90.00
_cell.angle_gamma   90.00
#
_symmetry.space_group_name_H-M   'P 1'
#
loop_
_entity.id
_entity.type
_entity.pdbx_description
1 polymer ?
#
loop_
_entity_poly.entity_id
_entity_poly.type
_entity_poly.pdbx_seq_one_letter_code
_entity_poly.pdbx_strand_id
1 'polypeptide(L)'
;MSVPPKPETPPANDAPEGVLTRRTPWWRNWKVMLPLWLGIAVLVGLGLHFNVDRGVIAGSVVAIGLISNAFAWLLGVIALVPVIGPVIVKVLSIGFIWLLNAVGYLVSYIAIRRGYSKDVLTYRGLTVAIIIGIVIGFVLGKLI
;
A
#
# COMPACT_ATOMS: atom_id res chain seq x y z
N MET A 1 73.76 -12.30 -3.53
CA MET A 1 72.53 -13.11 -3.34
C MET A 1 71.39 -12.15 -3.09
N SER A 2 70.58 -11.88 -4.11
CA SER A 2 69.42 -10.99 -4.04
C SER A 2 68.25 -11.74 -3.40
N VAL A 3 67.72 -11.21 -2.31
CA VAL A 3 66.54 -11.73 -1.60
C VAL A 3 65.33 -11.66 -2.55
N PRO A 4 64.54 -12.73 -2.72
CA PRO A 4 63.33 -12.66 -3.53
C PRO A 4 62.29 -11.73 -2.89
N PRO A 5 61.52 -10.95 -3.68
CA PRO A 5 60.51 -10.07 -3.14
C PRO A 5 59.38 -10.88 -2.46
N LYS A 6 58.98 -10.43 -1.27
CA LYS A 6 57.88 -10.99 -0.48
C LYS A 6 56.57 -10.84 -1.27
N PRO A 7 55.72 -11.88 -1.37
CA PRO A 7 54.42 -11.75 -2.01
C PRO A 7 53.58 -10.70 -1.27
N GLU A 8 53.19 -9.66 -1.99
CA GLU A 8 52.31 -8.61 -1.47
C GLU A 8 50.92 -9.22 -1.23
N THR A 9 50.56 -9.40 0.04
CA THR A 9 49.18 -9.67 0.43
C THR A 9 48.33 -8.46 0.02
N PRO A 10 47.25 -8.65 -0.76
CA PRO A 10 46.37 -7.56 -1.13
C PRO A 10 45.88 -6.81 0.13
N PRO A 11 45.78 -5.46 0.08
CA PRO A 11 45.27 -4.71 1.21
C PRO A 11 43.86 -5.19 1.57
N ALA A 12 43.61 -5.41 2.86
CA ALA A 12 42.34 -5.89 3.38
C ALA A 12 41.15 -4.90 3.19
N ASN A 13 41.32 -3.87 2.35
CA ASN A 13 40.39 -2.78 2.11
C ASN A 13 39.62 -2.93 0.79
N ASP A 14 39.84 -4.04 0.07
CA ASP A 14 39.15 -4.34 -1.20
C ASP A 14 37.84 -5.12 -0.98
N ALA A 15 37.46 -5.34 0.28
CA ALA A 15 36.15 -5.89 0.61
C ALA A 15 35.08 -4.87 0.19
N PRO A 16 34.10 -5.24 -0.66
CA PRO A 16 33.03 -4.32 -1.04
C PRO A 16 32.25 -3.90 0.22
N GLU A 17 32.51 -2.68 0.70
CA GLU A 17 31.82 -2.01 1.81
C GLU A 17 30.36 -1.63 1.48
N GLY A 18 29.64 -2.51 0.77
CA GLY A 18 28.31 -2.24 0.22
C GLY A 18 27.16 -2.97 0.91
N VAL A 19 27.42 -3.85 1.88
CA VAL A 19 26.38 -4.75 2.46
C VAL A 19 26.18 -4.54 3.96
N LEU A 20 26.29 -3.30 4.44
CA LEU A 20 25.74 -2.96 5.76
C LEU A 20 24.30 -2.50 5.58
N THR A 21 23.38 -3.45 5.73
CA THR A 21 21.94 -3.22 5.79
C THR A 21 21.64 -2.05 6.71
N ARG A 22 21.11 -0.95 6.16
CA ARG A 22 20.65 0.21 6.91
C ARG A 22 19.46 -0.18 7.77
N ARG A 23 19.70 -0.78 8.94
CA ARG A 23 18.66 -0.99 9.96
C ARG A 23 18.23 0.39 10.44
N THR A 24 17.11 0.87 9.92
CA THR A 24 16.49 2.08 10.45
C THR A 24 16.10 1.81 11.90
N PRO A 25 16.44 2.71 12.85
CA PRO A 25 16.10 2.49 14.25
C PRO A 25 14.57 2.48 14.41
N TRP A 26 14.05 1.38 14.98
CA TRP A 26 12.61 1.10 15.16
C TRP A 26 11.83 2.25 15.84
N TRP A 27 12.50 2.98 16.75
CA TRP A 27 11.94 4.14 17.45
C TRP A 27 11.60 5.34 16.56
N ARG A 28 12.20 5.46 15.37
CA ARG A 28 12.00 6.61 14.48
C ARG A 28 10.63 6.60 13.80
N ASN A 29 9.99 5.43 13.71
CA ASN A 29 8.69 5.26 13.05
C ASN A 29 7.48 5.34 14.01
N TRP A 30 7.72 5.61 15.30
CA TRP A 30 6.67 5.79 16.32
C TRP A 30 5.56 6.76 15.89
N LYS A 31 5.94 7.86 15.23
CA LYS A 31 5.01 8.89 14.74
C LYS A 31 4.04 8.37 13.67
N VAL A 32 4.39 7.30 12.95
CA VAL A 32 3.56 6.67 11.92
C VAL A 32 2.81 5.47 12.49
N MET A 33 3.46 4.69 13.37
CA MET A 33 2.82 3.54 14.02
C MET A 33 1.67 3.96 14.94
N LEU A 34 1.83 5.01 15.75
CA LEU A 34 0.76 5.45 16.66
C LEU A 34 -0.56 5.79 15.96
N PRO A 35 -0.58 6.64 14.91
CA PRO A 35 -1.81 6.93 14.16
C PRO A 35 -2.41 5.68 13.50
N LEU A 36 -1.57 4.75 13.04
CA LEU A 36 -2.02 3.50 12.43
C LEU A 36 -2.77 2.64 13.46
N TRP A 37 -2.18 2.43 14.64
CA TRP A 37 -2.80 1.72 15.75
C TRP A 37 -4.09 2.40 16.22
N LEU A 38 -4.08 3.73 16.30
CA LEU A 38 -5.28 4.52 16.61
C LEU A 38 -6.37 4.31 15.56
N GLY A 39 -6.03 4.34 14.27
CA GLY A 39 -6.96 4.10 13.16
C GLY A 39 -7.59 2.71 13.20
N ILE A 40 -6.78 1.68 13.51
CA ILE A 40 -7.28 0.30 13.70
C ILE A 40 -8.22 0.24 14.90
N ALA A 41 -7.86 0.86 16.03
CA ALA A 41 -8.71 0.89 17.21
C ALA A 41 -10.05 1.60 16.95
N VAL A 42 -10.02 2.70 16.18
CA VAL A 42 -11.24 3.41 15.75
C VAL A 42 -12.10 2.53 14.86
N LEU A 43 -11.52 1.84 13.87
CA LEU A 43 -12.25 0.93 12.98
C LEU A 43 -12.94 -0.21 13.75
N VAL A 44 -12.23 -0.82 14.70
CA VAL A 44 -12.79 -1.88 15.56
C VAL A 44 -13.89 -1.30 16.46
N GLY A 45 -13.65 -0.13 17.07
CA GLY A 45 -14.65 0.56 17.89
C GLY A 45 -15.92 0.93 17.11
N LEU A 46 -15.76 1.35 15.85
CA LEU A 46 -16.88 1.64 14.96
C LEU A 46 -17.68 0.37 14.65
N GLY A 47 -17.00 -0.74 14.37
CA GLY A 47 -17.64 -2.04 14.15
C GLY A 47 -18.47 -2.49 15.36
N LEU A 48 -17.96 -2.27 16.57
CA LEU A 48 -18.69 -2.57 17.81
C LEU A 48 -19.88 -1.60 18.04
N HIS A 49 -19.70 -0.30 17.76
CA HIS A 49 -20.76 0.71 17.90
C HIS A 49 -21.92 0.45 16.93
N PHE A 50 -21.64 0.00 15.71
CA PHE A 50 -22.65 -0.40 14.72
C PHE A 50 -23.25 -1.79 14.98
N ASN A 51 -22.96 -2.44 16.11
CA ASN A 51 -23.43 -3.78 16.46
C ASN A 51 -23.09 -4.83 15.38
N VAL A 52 -21.96 -4.67 14.69
CA VAL A 52 -21.51 -5.64 13.69
C VAL A 52 -21.18 -6.95 14.41
N ASP A 53 -21.75 -8.05 13.91
CA ASP A 53 -21.52 -9.38 14.47
C ASP A 53 -20.04 -9.69 14.60
N ARG A 54 -19.64 -10.21 15.77
CA ARG A 54 -18.23 -10.54 16.07
C ARG A 54 -17.64 -11.50 15.04
N GLY A 55 -18.47 -12.39 14.47
CA GLY A 55 -18.09 -13.29 13.39
C GLY A 55 -17.76 -12.56 12.08
N VAL A 56 -18.47 -11.47 11.76
CA VAL A 56 -18.19 -10.64 10.58
C VAL A 56 -16.90 -9.85 10.78
N ILE A 57 -16.68 -9.28 11.98
CA ILE A 57 -15.44 -8.56 12.29
C ILE A 57 -14.24 -9.52 12.20
N ALA A 58 -14.30 -10.68 12.86
CA ALA A 58 -13.24 -11.67 12.84
C ALA A 58 -13.00 -12.22 11.42
N GLY A 59 -14.08 -12.55 10.70
CA GLY A 59 -14.00 -13.02 9.31
C GLY A 59 -13.37 -11.99 8.38
N SER A 60 -13.71 -10.72 8.54
CA SER A 60 -13.14 -9.61 7.76
C SER A 60 -11.66 -9.41 8.07
N VAL A 61 -11.27 -9.43 9.35
CA VAL A 61 -9.86 -9.30 9.76
C VAL A 61 -9.03 -10.46 9.21
N VAL A 62 -9.54 -11.70 9.29
CA VAL A 62 -8.87 -12.88 8.73
C VAL A 62 -8.76 -12.79 7.21
N ALA A 63 -9.84 -12.42 6.53
CA ALA A 63 -9.85 -12.27 5.08
C ALA A 63 -8.83 -11.21 4.62
N ILE A 64 -8.85 -10.03 5.25
CA ILE A 64 -7.88 -8.96 4.96
C ILE A 64 -6.47 -9.45 5.25
N GLY A 65 -6.23 -10.10 6.38
CA GLY A 65 -4.92 -10.64 6.74
C GLY A 65 -4.39 -11.66 5.73
N LEU A 66 -5.24 -12.59 5.27
CA LEU A 66 -4.88 -13.58 4.25
C LEU A 66 -4.57 -12.92 2.90
N ILE A 67 -5.39 -11.97 2.47
CA ILE A 67 -5.16 -11.21 1.23
C ILE A 67 -3.85 -10.43 1.34
N SER A 68 -3.65 -9.67 2.42
CA SER A 68 -2.42 -8.91 2.65
C SER A 68 -1.18 -9.79 2.65
N ASN A 69 -1.26 -10.99 3.25
CA ASN A 69 -0.15 -11.94 3.24
C ASN A 69 0.13 -12.48 1.82
N ALA A 70 -0.91 -12.81 1.05
CA ALA A 70 -0.76 -13.21 -0.35
C ALA A 70 -0.10 -12.11 -1.21
N PHE A 71 -0.48 -10.85 -0.98
CA PHE A 71 0.17 -9.70 -1.61
C PHE A 71 1.63 -9.54 -1.19
N ALA A 72 1.95 -9.73 0.09
CA ALA A 72 3.34 -9.68 0.57
C ALA A 72 4.21 -10.76 -0.11
N TRP A 73 3.68 -11.97 -0.26
CA TRP A 73 4.33 -13.04 -1.03
C TRP A 73 4.55 -12.66 -2.49
N LEU A 74 3.52 -12.13 -3.15
CA LEU A 74 3.60 -11.69 -4.54
C LEU A 74 4.67 -10.61 -4.72
N LEU A 75 4.68 -9.59 -3.85
CA LEU A 75 5.68 -8.53 -3.85
C LEU A 75 7.08 -9.07 -3.54
N GLY A 76 7.20 -10.07 -2.66
CA GLY A 76 8.46 -10.76 -2.39
C GLY A 76 9.03 -11.48 -3.62
N VAL A 77 8.18 -12.18 -4.38
CA VAL A 77 8.57 -12.84 -5.65
C VAL A 77 8.96 -11.81 -6.71
N ILE A 78 8.20 -10.72 -6.82
CA ILE A 78 8.50 -9.57 -7.69
C ILE A 78 9.87 -8.96 -7.35
N ALA A 79 10.17 -8.79 -6.06
CA ALA A 79 11.43 -8.19 -5.60
C ALA A 79 12.65 -9.09 -5.85
N LEU A 80 12.46 -10.42 -5.88
CA LEU A 80 13.53 -11.37 -6.17
C LEU A 80 14.02 -11.27 -7.63
N VAL A 81 13.15 -10.88 -8.56
CA VAL A 81 13.47 -10.80 -9.99
C VAL A 81 13.41 -9.34 -10.49
N PRO A 82 14.55 -8.64 -10.56
CA PRO A 82 14.61 -7.18 -10.78
C PRO A 82 14.03 -6.71 -12.12
N VAL A 83 13.94 -7.60 -13.12
CA VAL A 83 13.38 -7.26 -14.44
C VAL A 83 11.85 -7.46 -14.49
N ILE A 84 11.33 -8.47 -13.79
CA ILE A 84 9.89 -8.78 -13.78
C ILE A 84 9.14 -7.80 -12.86
N GLY A 85 9.79 -7.32 -11.79
CA GLY A 85 9.15 -6.44 -10.83
C GLY A 85 8.49 -5.20 -11.45
N PRO A 86 9.20 -4.40 -12.27
CA PRO A 86 8.62 -3.24 -12.96
C PRO A 86 7.47 -3.59 -13.91
N VAL A 87 7.52 -4.77 -14.56
CA VAL A 87 6.48 -5.20 -15.51
C VAL A 87 5.19 -5.54 -14.76
N ILE A 88 5.29 -6.30 -13.67
CA ILE A 88 4.11 -6.69 -12.88
C ILE A 88 3.48 -5.46 -12.22
N VAL A 89 4.27 -4.54 -11.67
CA VAL A 89 3.73 -3.29 -11.08
C VAL A 89 2.96 -2.47 -12.13
N LYS A 90 3.47 -2.39 -13.36
CA LYS A 90 2.76 -1.70 -14.46
C LYS A 90 1.43 -2.37 -14.80
N VAL A 91 1.40 -3.70 -14.90
CA VAL A 91 0.17 -4.46 -15.18
C VAL A 91 -0.85 -4.30 -14.04
N LEU A 92 -0.39 -4.41 -12.79
CA LEU A 92 -1.26 -4.23 -11.62
C LEU A 92 -1.83 -2.80 -11.57
N SER A 93 -1.01 -1.80 -11.88
CA SER A 93 -1.42 -0.39 -11.92
C SER A 93 -2.50 -0.15 -12.97
N ILE A 94 -2.40 -0.78 -14.15
CA ILE A 94 -3.41 -0.66 -15.20
C ILE A 94 -4.74 -1.31 -14.79
N GLY A 95 -4.66 -2.46 -14.09
CA GLY A 95 -5.83 -3.12 -13.51
C GLY A 95 -6.48 -2.26 -12.43
N PHE A 96 -5.68 -1.63 -11.57
CA PHE A 96 -6.17 -0.74 -10.51
C PHE A 96 -6.89 0.50 -11.08
N ILE A 97 -6.37 1.09 -12.15
CA ILE A 97 -7.03 2.21 -12.85
C ILE A 97 -8.39 1.78 -13.42
N TRP A 98 -8.45 0.60 -14.04
CA TRP A 98 -9.72 0.02 -14.52
C TRP A 98 -10.71 -0.23 -13.38
N LEU A 99 -10.23 -0.67 -12.22
CA LEU A 99 -11.06 -0.92 -11.04
C LEU A 99 -11.64 0.37 -10.48
N LEU A 100 -10.81 1.42 -10.35
CA LEU A 100 -11.27 2.76 -9.94
C LEU A 100 -12.29 3.34 -10.94
N ASN A 101 -12.06 3.13 -12.23
CA ASN A 101 -12.98 3.56 -13.28
C ASN A 101 -14.33 2.80 -13.21
N ALA A 102 -14.30 1.49 -12.99
CA ALA A 102 -15.50 0.68 -12.76
C ALA A 102 -16.27 1.11 -11.52
N VAL A 103 -15.58 1.49 -10.43
CA VAL A 103 -16.23 2.08 -9.24
C VAL A 103 -16.89 3.41 -9.60
N GLY A 104 -16.23 4.27 -10.38
CA GLY A 104 -16.81 5.51 -10.88
C GLY A 104 -18.10 5.28 -11.70
N TYR A 105 -18.11 4.27 -12.56
CA TYR A 105 -19.31 3.87 -13.29
C TYR A 105 -20.38 3.26 -12.39
N LEU A 106 -20.01 2.44 -11.41
CA LEU A 106 -20.96 1.85 -10.46
C LEU A 106 -21.66 2.93 -9.63
N VAL A 107 -20.90 3.90 -9.12
CA VAL A 107 -21.44 5.06 -8.40
C VAL A 107 -22.37 5.88 -9.29
N SER A 108 -21.96 6.13 -10.55
CA SER A 108 -22.78 6.84 -11.54
C SER A 108 -24.05 6.07 -11.90
N TYR A 109 -23.97 4.75 -12.00
CA TYR A 109 -25.10 3.87 -12.28
C TYR A 109 -26.11 3.88 -11.12
N ILE A 110 -25.64 3.73 -9.88
CA ILE A 110 -26.48 3.81 -8.68
C ILE A 110 -27.16 5.19 -8.59
N ALA A 111 -26.42 6.26 -8.91
CA ALA A 111 -26.93 7.62 -8.95
C ALA A 111 -28.09 7.80 -9.94
N ILE A 112 -27.96 7.26 -11.15
CA ILE A 112 -29.03 7.29 -12.17
C ILE A 112 -30.22 6.43 -11.75
N ARG A 113 -29.97 5.22 -11.26
CA ARG A 113 -31.03 4.23 -10.95
C ARG A 113 -31.91 4.62 -9.77
N ARG A 114 -31.40 5.44 -8.84
CA ARG A 114 -32.16 5.94 -7.68
C ARG A 114 -33.13 7.09 -8.00
N GLY A 115 -33.24 7.52 -9.27
CA GLY A 115 -34.28 8.46 -9.69
C GLY A 115 -34.17 9.86 -9.08
N TYR A 116 -32.99 10.26 -8.59
CA TYR A 116 -32.76 11.65 -8.19
C TYR A 116 -32.55 12.49 -9.44
N SER A 117 -33.62 13.23 -9.79
CA SER A 117 -33.66 14.19 -10.89
C SER A 117 -32.36 14.99 -11.00
N LYS A 118 -31.80 14.88 -12.20
CA LYS A 118 -30.61 15.42 -12.84
C LYS A 118 -29.94 16.74 -12.38
N ASP A 119 -30.43 17.47 -11.38
CA ASP A 119 -29.84 18.77 -10.98
C ASP A 119 -28.99 18.72 -9.71
N VAL A 120 -29.45 18.07 -8.64
CA VAL A 120 -28.68 18.08 -7.37
C VAL A 120 -27.58 17.03 -7.36
N LEU A 121 -27.76 15.91 -8.05
CA LEU A 121 -26.81 14.79 -8.04
C LEU A 121 -25.66 14.98 -9.03
N THR A 122 -25.89 15.70 -10.12
CA THR A 122 -24.88 16.03 -11.14
C THR A 122 -23.81 16.98 -10.61
N TYR A 123 -24.15 17.90 -9.70
CA TYR A 123 -23.16 18.75 -9.04
C TYR A 123 -22.74 18.23 -7.67
N ARG A 124 -23.66 17.90 -6.75
CA ARG A 124 -23.28 17.53 -5.38
C ARG A 124 -22.68 16.13 -5.30
N GLY A 125 -23.26 15.17 -6.03
CA GLY A 125 -22.71 13.82 -6.13
C GLY A 125 -21.34 13.80 -6.81
N LEU A 126 -21.18 14.60 -7.87
CA LEU A 126 -19.91 14.78 -8.56
C LEU A 126 -18.86 15.45 -7.65
N THR A 127 -19.22 16.52 -6.94
CA THR A 127 -18.33 17.17 -5.98
C THR A 127 -17.91 16.22 -4.87
N VAL A 128 -18.83 15.42 -4.31
CA VAL A 128 -18.48 14.42 -3.28
C VAL A 128 -17.56 13.34 -3.84
N ALA A 129 -17.82 12.83 -5.05
CA ALA A 129 -16.95 11.85 -5.71
C ALA A 129 -15.55 12.42 -6.00
N ILE A 130 -15.47 13.67 -6.47
CA ILE A 130 -14.22 14.39 -6.71
C ILE A 130 -13.47 14.65 -5.39
N ILE A 131 -14.15 15.12 -4.35
CA ILE A 131 -13.55 15.34 -3.03
C ILE A 131 -13.00 14.02 -2.48
N ILE A 132 -13.75 12.93 -2.56
CA ILE A 132 -13.27 11.62 -2.12
C ILE A 132 -12.04 11.19 -2.93
N GLY A 133 -12.08 11.33 -4.26
CA GLY A 133 -10.95 11.01 -5.13
C GLY A 133 -9.70 11.83 -4.83
N ILE A 134 -9.85 13.15 -4.65
CA ILE A 134 -8.74 14.06 -4.31
C ILE A 134 -8.21 13.78 -2.91
N VAL A 135 -9.07 13.53 -1.92
CA VAL A 135 -8.64 13.22 -0.54
C VAL A 135 -7.85 11.91 -0.52
N ILE A 136 -8.33 10.87 -1.19
CA ILE A 136 -7.61 9.60 -1.31
C ILE A 136 -6.28 9.81 -2.06
N GLY A 137 -6.30 10.54 -3.17
CA GLY A 137 -5.09 10.86 -3.95
C GLY A 137 -4.06 11.66 -3.15
N PHE A 138 -4.50 12.65 -2.37
CA PHE A 138 -3.64 13.47 -1.52
C PHE A 138 -3.01 12.65 -0.38
N VAL A 139 -3.79 11.80 0.28
CA VAL A 139 -3.27 10.92 1.34
C VAL A 139 -2.24 9.96 0.77
N LEU A 140 -2.53 9.33 -0.37
CA LEU A 140 -1.59 8.42 -1.03
C LEU A 140 -0.33 9.13 -1.53
N GLY A 141 -0.46 10.31 -2.14
CA GLY A 141 0.65 11.10 -2.65
C GLY A 141 1.53 11.73 -1.56
N LYS A 142 1.00 11.92 -0.35
CA LYS A 142 1.79 12.37 0.81
C LYS A 142 2.49 11.21 1.54
N LEU A 143 1.99 9.98 1.38
CA LEU A 143 2.58 8.78 1.97
C LEU A 143 3.70 8.17 1.11
N ILE A 144 3.77 8.51 -0.18
CA ILE A 144 4.85 8.14 -1.11
C ILE A 144 6.01 9.14 -1.02
#